data_AF-A0A9W5VTU9-F1
#
_entry.id   AF-A0A9W5VTU9-F1
#
_cell.length_a   1.000
_cell.length_b   1.000
_cell.length_c   1.000
_cell.angle_alpha   90.00
_cell.angle_beta   90.00
_cell.angle_gamma   90.00
#
_symmetry.space_group_name_H-M   'P 1'
#
loop_
_entity.id
_entity.type
_entity.pdbx_description
1 polymer ?
#
loop_
_entity_poly.entity_id
_entity_poly.type
_entity_poly.pdbx_seq_one_letter_code
_entity_poly.pdbx_strand_id
1 'polypeptide(L)'
;MYKIVMQEFLDDRELRNLSKHTLKSYKEILKRFESFCVNKGIFDTDKVTSKVAKEFFIYCKHELKNSISTINEKNRTLKVYFKYLEEGIVEENPFKKIKFSKEDTITDVLTDE
;
A
#
# COMPACT_ATOMS: atom_id res chain seq x y z
N MET A 1 13.09 4.12 -8.01
CA MET A 1 13.33 4.22 -6.56
C MET A 1 12.68 3.08 -5.76
N TYR A 2 11.44 2.66 -6.09
CA TYR A 2 10.68 1.63 -5.38
C TYR A 2 11.42 0.34 -4.98
N LYS A 3 12.14 -0.31 -5.90
CA LYS A 3 12.79 -1.60 -5.62
C LYS A 3 13.81 -1.55 -4.48
N ILE A 4 14.59 -0.46 -4.40
CA ILE A 4 15.62 -0.30 -3.36
C ILE A 4 14.94 -0.12 -2.00
N VAL A 5 14.05 0.86 -1.92
CA VAL A 5 13.31 1.20 -0.70
C VAL A 5 12.46 0.02 -0.19
N MET A 6 11.85 -0.74 -1.08
CA MET A 6 11.11 -1.95 -0.74
C MET A 6 12.02 -3.02 -0.13
N GLN A 7 13.23 -3.21 -0.68
CA GLN A 7 14.16 -4.19 -0.16
C GLN A 7 14.70 -3.78 1.21
N GLU A 8 15.07 -2.51 1.39
CA GLU A 8 15.50 -1.97 2.68
C GLU A 8 14.44 -2.15 3.77
N PHE A 9 13.17 -1.91 3.43
CA PHE A 9 12.06 -2.18 4.34
C PHE A 9 11.95 -3.67 4.70
N LEU A 10 12.02 -4.57 3.72
CA LEU A 10 11.91 -6.01 3.97
C LEU A 10 13.07 -6.53 4.83
N ASP A 11 14.26 -6.00 4.63
CA ASP A 11 15.45 -6.34 5.41
C ASP A 11 15.31 -5.81 6.86
N ASP A 12 14.83 -4.58 7.08
CA ASP A 12 14.48 -4.08 8.43
C ASP A 12 13.46 -4.99 9.13
N ARG A 13 12.44 -5.44 8.39
CA ARG A 13 11.42 -6.34 8.92
C ARG A 13 11.99 -7.71 9.27
N GLU A 14 12.88 -8.25 8.45
CA GLU A 14 13.55 -9.52 8.72
C GLU A 14 14.45 -9.44 9.96
N LEU A 15 15.22 -8.36 10.12
CA LEU A 15 16.04 -8.09 11.31
C LEU A 15 15.20 -8.01 12.60
N ARG A 16 13.94 -7.58 12.49
CA ARG A 16 12.98 -7.55 13.61
C ARG A 16 12.27 -8.89 13.85
N ASN A 17 12.77 -9.99 13.28
CA ASN A 17 12.26 -11.36 13.43
C ASN A 17 10.80 -11.57 12.93
N LEU A 18 10.36 -10.81 11.91
CA LEU A 18 9.10 -11.11 11.25
C LEU A 18 9.15 -12.48 10.54
N SER A 19 8.05 -13.23 10.60
CA SER A 19 7.99 -14.55 9.98
C SER A 19 8.23 -14.48 8.47
N LYS A 20 8.90 -15.50 7.91
CA LYS A 20 9.09 -15.62 6.45
C LYS A 20 7.77 -15.55 5.66
N HIS A 21 6.70 -16.07 6.26
CA HIS A 21 5.37 -16.00 5.65
C HIS A 21 4.87 -14.55 5.55
N THR A 22 5.00 -13.78 6.63
CA THR A 22 4.62 -12.35 6.66
C THR A 22 5.46 -11.53 5.69
N LEU A 23 6.79 -11.76 5.64
CA LEU A 23 7.69 -11.09 4.70
C LEU A 23 7.30 -11.37 3.24
N LYS A 24 6.92 -12.61 2.94
CA LYS A 24 6.42 -12.98 1.61
C LYS A 24 5.13 -12.23 1.26
N SER A 25 4.14 -12.21 2.17
CA SER A 25 2.89 -11.46 1.97
C SER A 25 3.18 -9.97 1.74
N TYR A 26 4.05 -9.38 2.56
CA TYR A 26 4.46 -7.98 2.40
C TYR A 26 5.06 -7.74 1.02
N LYS A 27 6.03 -8.56 0.60
CA LYS A 27 6.67 -8.44 -0.72
C LYS A 27 5.67 -8.52 -1.87
N GLU A 28 4.70 -9.44 -1.81
CA GLU A 28 3.68 -9.58 -2.85
C GLU A 28 2.73 -8.38 -2.91
N ILE A 29 2.33 -7.86 -1.75
CA ILE A 29 1.47 -6.68 -1.66
C ILE A 29 2.21 -5.43 -2.17
N LEU A 30 3.47 -5.22 -1.75
CA LEU A 30 4.27 -4.08 -2.16
C LEU A 30 4.58 -4.08 -3.65
N LYS A 31 4.93 -5.24 -4.23
CA LYS A 31 5.10 -5.39 -5.68
C LYS A 31 3.82 -5.07 -6.47
N ARG A 32 2.66 -5.51 -5.95
CA ARG A 32 1.37 -5.22 -6.58
C ARG A 32 1.11 -3.71 -6.60
N PHE A 33 1.37 -3.05 -5.48
CA PHE A 33 1.22 -1.61 -5.35
C PHE A 33 2.20 -0.84 -6.25
N GLU A 34 3.49 -1.23 -6.27
CA GLU A 34 4.50 -0.67 -7.18
C GLU A 34 4.05 -0.78 -8.64
N SER A 35 3.56 -1.96 -9.06
CA SER A 35 3.10 -2.16 -10.44
C SER A 35 1.90 -1.26 -10.78
N PHE A 36 0.99 -1.06 -9.83
CA PHE A 36 -0.12 -0.12 -9.99
C PHE A 36 0.36 1.33 -10.15
N CYS A 37 1.30 1.78 -9.30
CA CYS A 37 1.89 3.11 -9.39
C CYS A 37 2.63 3.32 -10.72
N VAL A 38 3.46 2.37 -11.13
CA VAL A 38 4.21 2.42 -12.39
C VAL A 38 3.27 2.52 -13.61
N ASN A 39 2.18 1.74 -13.62
CA ASN A 39 1.18 1.82 -14.69
C ASN A 39 0.48 3.19 -14.76
N LYS A 40 0.45 3.94 -13.65
CA LYS A 40 -0.05 5.32 -13.58
C LYS A 40 1.04 6.37 -13.86
N GLY A 41 2.27 5.97 -14.17
CA GLY A 41 3.40 6.88 -14.38
C GLY A 41 4.02 7.43 -13.08
N ILE A 42 3.77 6.79 -11.95
CA ILE A 42 4.31 7.17 -10.64
C ILE A 42 5.49 6.24 -10.33
N PHE A 43 6.72 6.78 -10.38
CA PHE A 43 7.97 6.01 -10.26
C PHE A 43 8.70 6.19 -8.93
N ASP A 44 8.26 7.15 -8.11
CA ASP A 44 8.85 7.51 -6.84
C ASP A 44 7.82 7.50 -5.71
N THR A 45 8.25 7.01 -4.54
CA THR A 45 7.39 6.81 -3.36
C THR A 45 6.87 8.11 -2.76
N ASP A 46 7.63 9.20 -2.90
CA ASP A 46 7.27 10.56 -2.45
C ASP A 46 6.14 11.18 -3.27
N LYS A 47 5.91 10.71 -4.50
CA LYS A 47 4.81 11.16 -5.37
C LYS A 47 3.48 10.46 -5.08
N VAL A 48 3.46 9.50 -4.14
CA VAL A 48 2.23 8.80 -3.77
C VAL A 48 1.38 9.67 -2.86
N THR A 49 0.24 10.15 -3.38
CA THR A 49 -0.72 10.94 -2.61
C THR A 49 -1.82 10.08 -1.98
N SER A 50 -2.59 10.66 -1.05
CA SER A 50 -3.79 10.02 -0.49
C SER A 50 -4.82 9.66 -1.59
N LYS A 51 -4.87 10.41 -2.70
CA LYS A 51 -5.73 10.10 -3.85
C LYS A 51 -5.28 8.79 -4.51
N VAL A 52 -3.99 8.65 -4.81
CA VAL A 52 -3.40 7.43 -5.40
C VAL A 52 -3.62 6.22 -4.49
N ALA A 53 -3.48 6.40 -3.18
CA ALA A 53 -3.74 5.34 -2.20
C ALA A 53 -5.20 4.85 -2.24
N LYS A 54 -6.17 5.76 -2.33
CA LYS A 54 -7.59 5.41 -2.48
C LYS A 54 -7.89 4.71 -3.81
N GLU A 55 -7.35 5.24 -4.91
CA GLU A 55 -7.49 4.64 -6.24
C GLU A 55 -6.95 3.21 -6.30
N PHE A 56 -5.85 2.92 -5.57
CA PHE A 56 -5.33 1.56 -5.48
C PHE A 56 -6.33 0.59 -4.82
N PHE A 57 -7.07 1.03 -3.80
CA PHE A 57 -8.07 0.18 -3.15
C PHE A 57 -9.32 -0.01 -4.01
N ILE A 58 -9.71 1.02 -4.77
CA ILE A 58 -10.74 0.90 -5.82
C ILE A 58 -10.28 -0.14 -6.86
N TYR A 59 -9.06 -0.03 -7.37
CA TYR A 59 -8.47 -1.04 -8.26
C TYR A 59 -8.49 -2.45 -7.66
N CYS A 60 -8.11 -2.60 -6.39
CA CYS A 60 -8.15 -3.90 -5.71
C CYS A 60 -9.58 -4.46 -5.61
N LYS A 61 -10.58 -3.61 -5.40
CA LYS A 61 -11.98 -4.02 -5.26
C LYS A 61 -12.63 -4.34 -6.61
N HIS A 62 -12.49 -3.46 -7.59
CA HIS A 62 -13.24 -3.51 -8.84
C HIS A 62 -12.51 -4.34 -9.91
N GLU A 63 -11.19 -4.22 -10.03
CA GLU A 63 -10.42 -4.96 -11.04
C GLU A 63 -9.95 -6.32 -10.51
N LEU A 64 -9.35 -6.35 -9.31
CA LEU A 64 -8.82 -7.58 -8.74
C LEU A 64 -9.85 -8.41 -7.97
N LYS A 65 -11.10 -7.91 -7.83
CA LYS A 65 -12.20 -8.54 -7.08
C LYS A 65 -11.77 -9.04 -5.69
N ASN A 66 -10.88 -8.32 -5.02
CA ASN A 66 -10.37 -8.72 -3.71
C ASN A 66 -11.47 -8.64 -2.66
N SER A 67 -11.45 -9.60 -1.72
CA SER A 67 -12.32 -9.56 -0.55
C SER A 67 -11.99 -8.36 0.34
N ILE A 68 -12.95 -7.91 1.15
CA ILE A 68 -12.74 -6.84 2.15
C ILE A 68 -11.61 -7.22 3.12
N SER A 69 -11.48 -8.49 3.48
CA SER A 69 -10.39 -8.99 4.32
C SER A 69 -9.02 -8.79 3.66
N THR A 70 -8.90 -9.18 2.38
CA THR A 70 -7.69 -9.00 1.59
C THR A 70 -7.33 -7.53 1.41
N ILE A 71 -8.31 -6.66 1.16
CA ILE A 71 -8.09 -5.21 1.03
C ILE A 71 -7.61 -4.62 2.37
N ASN A 72 -8.17 -5.06 3.49
CA ASN A 72 -7.71 -4.67 4.82
C ASN A 72 -6.27 -5.11 5.11
N GLU A 73 -5.88 -6.32 4.70
CA GLU A 73 -4.49 -6.79 4.80
C GLU A 73 -3.54 -5.90 3.98
N LYS A 74 -3.92 -5.57 2.74
CA LYS A 74 -3.16 -4.63 1.90
C LYS A 74 -3.03 -3.26 2.56
N ASN A 75 -4.12 -2.72 3.10
CA ASN A 75 -4.11 -1.42 3.78
C ASN A 75 -3.18 -1.42 5.00
N ARG A 76 -3.25 -2.45 5.84
CA ARG A 76 -2.35 -2.59 7.00
C ARG A 76 -0.89 -2.64 6.57
N THR A 77 -0.59 -3.45 5.55
CA THR A 77 0.78 -3.60 5.02
C THR A 77 1.30 -2.27 4.46
N LEU A 78 0.50 -1.58 3.63
CA LEU A 78 0.88 -0.30 3.03
C LEU A 78 1.03 0.80 4.09
N LYS A 79 0.19 0.82 5.12
CA LYS A 79 0.36 1.73 6.26
C LYS A 79 1.70 1.51 6.96
N VAL A 80 2.07 0.26 7.24
CA VAL A 80 3.32 -0.09 7.91
C VAL A 80 4.53 0.24 7.04
N TYR A 81 4.43 0.04 5.73
CA TYR A 81 5.46 0.41 4.77
C TYR A 81 5.65 1.92 4.70
N PHE A 82 4.60 2.69 4.41
CA PHE A 82 4.70 4.14 4.34
C PHE A 82 4.99 4.80 5.70
N LYS A 83 4.68 4.13 6.81
CA LYS A 83 5.12 4.58 8.14
C LYS A 83 6.64 4.49 8.31
N TYR A 84 7.26 3.46 7.76
CA TYR A 84 8.73 3.35 7.71
C TYR A 84 9.32 4.43 6.79
N LEU A 85 8.67 4.72 5.66
CA LEU A 85 9.12 5.79 4.75
C LEU A 85 8.99 7.21 5.32
N GLU A 86 8.06 7.45 6.26
CA GLU A 86 7.93 8.73 6.95
C GLU A 86 9.20 9.12 7.73
N GLU A 87 10.14 8.20 7.95
CA GLU A 87 11.39 8.46 8.69
C GLU A 87 12.46 9.20 7.86
N GLY A 88 12.16 9.55 6.60
CA GLY A 88 13.06 10.40 5.79
C GLY A 88 12.85 10.36 4.27
N ILE A 89 11.88 9.59 3.76
CA ILE A 89 11.64 9.42 2.32
C ILE A 89 10.35 10.12 1.89
N VAL A 90 9.28 10.05 2.70
CA VAL A 90 8.00 10.72 2.42
C VAL A 90 7.64 11.68 3.54
N GLU A 91 7.01 12.81 3.22
CA GLU A 91 6.60 13.81 4.21
C GLU A 91 5.43 13.33 5.09
N GLU A 92 4.46 12.64 4.49
CA GLU A 92 3.30 12.08 5.20
C GLU A 92 2.89 10.73 4.58
N ASN A 93 2.48 9.79 5.43
CA ASN A 93 1.94 8.50 5.00
C ASN A 93 0.57 8.68 4.31
N PRO A 94 0.46 8.40 2.99
CA PRO A 94 -0.78 8.59 2.24
C PRO A 94 -1.89 7.60 2.63
N PHE A 95 -1.56 6.55 3.38
CA PHE A 95 -2.50 5.55 3.88
C PHE A 95 -3.00 5.84 5.30
N LYS A 96 -2.40 6.81 6.01
CA LYS A 96 -2.62 7.06 7.46
C LYS A 96 -4.10 7.18 7.84
N LYS A 97 -4.87 7.95 7.06
CA LYS A 97 -6.29 8.25 7.32
C LYS A 97 -7.28 7.25 6.70
N ILE A 98 -6.80 6.28 5.91
CA ILE A 98 -7.67 5.32 5.22
C ILE A 98 -8.12 4.22 6.19
N LYS A 99 -9.42 4.15 6.49
CA LYS A 99 -10.03 3.11 7.32
C LYS A 99 -11.12 2.40 6.51
N PHE A 100 -11.15 1.08 6.59
CA PHE A 100 -12.23 0.25 6.05
C PHE A 100 -12.87 -0.49 7.24
N SER A 101 -14.19 -0.43 7.36
CA SER A 101 -14.90 -1.29 8.30
C SER A 101 -14.99 -2.73 7.76
N LYS A 102 -15.45 -3.66 8.61
CA LYS A 102 -15.68 -5.06 8.19
C LYS A 102 -16.84 -5.18 7.20
N GLU A 103 -17.73 -4.19 7.16
CA GLU A 103 -18.97 -4.17 6.37
C GLU A 103 -18.96 -3.07 5.29
N ASP A 104 -17.95 -2.19 5.28
CA ASP A 104 -17.90 -1.06 4.35
C ASP A 104 -17.75 -1.56 2.92
N THR A 105 -18.77 -1.26 2.13
CA THR A 105 -18.62 -1.11 0.70
C THR A 105 -17.59 0.00 0.48
N ILE A 106 -16.49 -0.30 -0.19
CA ILE A 106 -15.66 0.75 -0.79
C ILE A 106 -16.57 1.39 -1.83
N THR A 107 -17.25 2.45 -1.44
CA THR A 107 -18.22 3.12 -2.28
C THR A 107 -17.46 3.93 -3.33
N ASP A 108 -17.95 3.89 -4.57
CA ASP A 108 -17.39 4.59 -5.74
C ASP A 108 -17.40 6.13 -5.63
N VAL A 109 -17.68 6.71 -4.45
CA VAL A 109 -17.87 8.17 -4.23
C VAL A 109 -16.53 8.93 -4.16
N LEU A 110 -15.53 8.48 -4.92
CA LEU A 110 -14.25 9.19 -5.05
C LEU A 110 -13.96 9.63 -6.49
N THR A 111 -14.96 9.49 -7.38
CA THR A 111 -14.96 10.02 -8.75
C THR A 111 -15.78 11.29 -8.93
N ASP A 112 -16.09 12.02 -7.85
CA ASP A 112 -16.71 13.35 -7.99
C ASP A 112 -15.72 14.47 -7.65
N GLU A 113 -15.65 15.42 -8.60
CA GLU A 113 -14.82 16.62 -8.78
C GLU A 113 -13.46 16.48 -9.51
#